data_AF-A0A2Z5G8V1-F1
#
_entry.id   AF-A0A2Z5G8V1-F1
#
_cell.length_a   1.000
_cell.length_b   1.000
_cell.length_c   1.000
_cell.angle_alpha   90.00
_cell.angle_beta   90.00
_cell.angle_gamma   90.00
#
_symmetry.space_group_name_H-M   'P 1'
#
loop_
_entity.id
_entity.type
_entity.pdbx_description
1 polymer ?
#
loop_
_entity_poly.entity_id
_entity_poly.type
_entity_poly.pdbx_seq_one_letter_code
_entity_poly.pdbx_strand_id
1 'polypeptide(L)'
;MNNISRVAILGFALSASSLYPAQSTPPAAPSKPAPKRSQGVLDYALGKINPDNKDYGNSAADARSELVGYTIQNIYFWSNVLSLSLLAATSTALVLILRAQDKREIIAANLISQLWNGRVIDRREIVRRTGMYNTLVETKNAALNQTPSPNREQPSESQAAEQPSQKQTGKKTRVPSEAAAPKSPASHTEQVETGIAPSGELQQKTTLLQGQNQALRNSERNLRERLNQVSQDLEQERRRNQTLKGA
;
A
#
# COMPACT_ATOMS: atom_id res chain seq x y z
N MET A 1 12.16 4.75 0.98
CA MET A 1 11.56 6.11 0.83
C MET A 1 12.62 7.22 0.79
N ASN A 2 13.75 7.02 1.48
CA ASN A 2 14.82 7.99 1.76
C ASN A 2 15.32 8.79 0.53
N ASN A 3 15.36 8.15 -0.64
CA ASN A 3 15.89 8.74 -1.88
C ASN A 3 15.06 9.94 -2.38
N ILE A 4 13.74 9.96 -2.16
CA ILE A 4 12.85 11.01 -2.65
C ILE A 4 12.98 12.29 -1.80
N SER A 5 13.11 12.13 -0.48
CA SER A 5 13.37 13.25 0.43
C SER A 5 14.68 13.98 0.09
N ARG A 6 15.74 13.25 -0.32
CA ARG A 6 16.99 13.87 -0.79
C ARG A 6 16.81 14.75 -2.02
N VAL A 7 15.94 14.38 -2.98
CA VAL A 7 15.66 15.19 -4.17
C VAL A 7 14.87 16.46 -3.81
N ALA A 8 13.88 16.36 -2.91
CA ALA A 8 13.13 17.52 -2.43
C ALA A 8 14.03 18.52 -1.67
N ILE A 9 14.94 18.03 -0.83
CA ILE A 9 15.92 18.86 -0.11
C ILE A 9 16.92 19.52 -1.08
N LEU A 10 17.38 18.81 -2.11
CA LEU A 10 18.23 19.38 -3.16
C LEU A 10 17.53 20.50 -3.94
N GLY A 11 16.24 20.33 -4.28
CA GLY A 11 15.45 21.35 -4.95
C GLY A 11 15.34 22.66 -4.15
N PHE A 12 15.19 22.57 -2.83
CA PHE A 12 15.11 23.74 -1.95
C PHE A 12 16.49 24.37 -1.63
N ALA A 13 17.57 23.60 -1.74
CA ALA A 13 18.93 24.08 -1.50
C ALA A 13 19.43 25.05 -2.59
N LEU A 14 19.07 24.82 -3.87
CA LEU A 14 19.52 25.71 -4.97
C LEU A 14 18.91 27.12 -4.88
N SER A 15 17.77 27.30 -4.24
CA SER A 15 17.12 28.61 -4.04
C SER A 15 17.70 29.44 -2.89
N ALA A 16 18.63 28.91 -2.09
CA ALA A 16 19.15 29.57 -0.88
C ALA A 16 20.54 30.23 -1.04
N SER A 17 21.17 30.13 -2.21
CA SER A 17 22.60 30.40 -2.39
C SER A 17 22.95 31.75 -3.04
N SER A 18 22.74 32.88 -2.34
CA SER A 18 23.50 34.13 -2.59
C SER A 18 23.27 35.26 -1.55
N LEU A 19 23.43 34.98 -0.26
CA LEU A 19 23.55 36.02 0.79
C LEU A 19 24.97 36.07 1.37
N TYR A 20 25.93 36.50 0.54
CA TYR A 20 27.24 36.95 1.02
C TYR A 20 27.17 38.45 1.34
N PRO A 21 27.39 38.89 2.60
CA PRO A 21 27.53 40.31 2.91
C PRO A 21 28.84 40.82 2.30
N ALA A 22 28.75 41.67 1.29
CA ALA A 22 29.92 42.34 0.71
C ALA A 22 30.50 43.33 1.72
N GLN A 23 31.78 43.17 2.07
CA GLN A 23 32.45 44.00 3.07
C GLN A 23 32.64 45.43 2.52
N SER A 24 31.95 46.40 3.12
CA SER A 24 31.94 47.79 2.66
C SER A 24 33.26 48.51 2.97
N THR A 25 34.16 48.57 2.00
CA THR A 25 35.26 49.54 2.00
C THR A 25 34.71 50.98 1.85
N PRO A 26 35.30 51.98 2.52
CA PRO A 26 34.83 53.36 2.46
C PRO A 26 34.98 53.96 1.04
N PRO A 27 34.13 54.94 0.66
CA PRO A 27 34.15 55.53 -0.67
C PRO A 27 35.46 56.30 -0.92
N ALA A 28 36.21 55.88 -1.94
CA ALA A 28 37.31 56.68 -2.46
C ALA A 28 36.76 57.95 -3.13
N ALA A 29 37.34 59.10 -2.80
CA ALA A 29 36.91 60.39 -3.35
C ALA A 29 37.15 60.46 -4.88
N PRO A 30 36.32 61.21 -5.64
CA PRO A 30 36.43 61.29 -7.09
C PRO A 30 37.77 61.91 -7.52
N SER A 31 38.69 61.07 -7.99
CA SER A 31 39.99 61.48 -8.51
C SER A 31 39.83 62.16 -9.86
N LYS A 32 40.12 63.46 -9.90
CA LYS A 32 40.29 64.20 -11.16
C LYS A 32 41.40 63.55 -12.00
N PRO A 33 41.30 63.53 -13.34
CA PRO A 33 42.30 62.88 -14.20
C PRO A 33 43.68 63.51 -13.99
N ALA A 34 44.60 62.75 -13.39
CA ALA A 34 45.97 63.17 -13.18
C ALA A 34 46.77 63.09 -14.51
N PRO A 35 47.67 64.06 -14.79
CA PRO A 35 48.46 64.04 -16.01
C PRO A 35 49.44 62.85 -16.02
N LYS A 36 49.62 62.26 -17.21
CA LYS A 36 50.40 61.03 -17.45
C LYS A 36 51.75 61.01 -16.73
N ARG A 37 51.88 60.17 -15.69
CA ARG A 37 53.14 59.89 -14.99
C ARG A 37 53.36 58.38 -14.95
N SER A 38 54.30 57.89 -15.77
CA SER A 38 54.89 56.53 -15.75
C SER A 38 53.94 55.39 -15.33
N GLN A 39 53.19 54.83 -16.28
CA GLN A 39 52.36 53.65 -16.03
C GLN A 39 53.21 52.47 -15.57
N GLY A 40 52.90 51.90 -14.42
CA GLY A 40 53.52 50.66 -13.95
C GLY A 40 53.01 49.45 -14.73
N VAL A 41 53.73 48.33 -14.69
CA VAL A 41 53.33 47.09 -15.38
C VAL A 41 51.94 46.60 -14.92
N LEU A 42 51.59 46.83 -13.65
CA LEU A 42 50.26 46.56 -13.10
C LEU A 42 49.17 47.46 -13.70
N ASP A 43 49.44 48.75 -13.90
CA ASP A 43 48.52 49.73 -14.51
C ASP A 43 48.26 49.39 -15.99
N TYR A 44 49.32 48.98 -16.71
CA TYR A 44 49.19 48.46 -18.07
C TYR A 44 48.36 47.15 -18.14
N ALA A 45 48.54 46.24 -17.16
CA ALA A 45 47.74 45.01 -17.09
C ALA A 45 46.27 45.28 -16.74
N LEU A 46 46.00 46.15 -15.76
CA LEU A 46 44.65 46.59 -15.39
C LEU A 46 43.95 47.30 -16.55
N GLY A 47 44.61 48.24 -17.22
CA GLY A 47 44.09 48.92 -18.41
C GLY A 47 43.90 48.00 -19.63
N LYS A 48 44.46 46.78 -19.64
CA LYS A 48 44.19 45.76 -20.65
C LYS A 48 43.04 44.82 -20.27
N ILE A 49 42.71 44.72 -18.99
CA ILE A 49 41.61 43.88 -18.46
C ILE A 49 40.31 44.70 -18.34
N ASN A 50 40.42 45.98 -18.00
CA ASN A 50 39.30 46.92 -17.84
C ASN A 50 39.63 48.25 -18.55
N PRO A 51 39.62 48.29 -19.90
CA PRO A 51 40.10 49.44 -20.67
C PRO A 51 39.29 50.73 -20.45
N ASP A 52 37.99 50.59 -20.16
CA ASP A 52 37.09 51.72 -19.89
C ASP A 52 37.09 52.16 -18.41
N ASN A 53 37.92 51.53 -17.57
CA ASN A 53 37.92 51.68 -16.11
C ASN A 53 36.51 51.55 -15.48
N LYS A 54 35.70 50.62 -15.99
CA LYS A 54 34.32 50.42 -15.55
C LYS A 54 34.29 49.82 -14.15
N ASP A 55 33.51 50.42 -13.24
CA ASP A 55 33.28 49.85 -11.92
C ASP A 55 32.30 48.66 -12.01
N TYR A 56 32.87 47.46 -12.09
CA TYR A 56 32.12 46.20 -12.04
C TYR A 56 31.48 45.94 -10.66
N GLY A 57 31.99 46.55 -9.59
CA GLY A 57 31.40 46.48 -8.25
C GLY A 57 30.07 47.22 -8.20
N ASN A 58 30.07 48.50 -8.60
CA ASN A 58 28.84 49.29 -8.69
C ASN A 58 27.88 48.69 -9.74
N SER A 59 28.36 48.37 -10.95
CA SER A 59 27.52 47.79 -12.00
C SER A 59 26.89 46.44 -11.62
N ALA A 60 27.51 45.67 -10.72
CA ALA A 60 26.92 44.44 -10.17
C ALA A 60 26.01 44.69 -8.95
N ALA A 61 26.19 45.79 -8.22
CA ALA A 61 25.28 46.24 -7.16
C ALA A 61 23.97 46.80 -7.77
N ASP A 62 24.08 47.61 -8.82
CA ASP A 62 22.94 48.17 -9.57
C ASP A 62 22.08 47.05 -10.18
N ALA A 63 22.69 46.12 -10.92
CA ALA A 63 21.98 44.98 -11.51
C ALA A 63 21.30 44.07 -10.46
N ARG A 64 21.84 44.01 -9.22
CA ARG A 64 21.19 43.31 -8.11
C ARG A 64 20.02 44.10 -7.53
N SER A 65 20.16 45.41 -7.33
CA SER A 65 19.11 46.25 -6.76
C SER A 65 17.92 46.39 -7.72
N GLU A 66 18.17 46.45 -9.04
CA GLU A 66 17.16 46.40 -10.09
C GLU A 66 16.39 45.07 -10.09
N LEU A 67 17.12 43.93 -10.07
CA LEU A 67 16.50 42.60 -10.04
C LEU A 67 15.68 42.36 -8.76
N VAL A 68 16.18 42.82 -7.61
CA VAL A 68 15.48 42.75 -6.32
C VAL A 68 14.24 43.67 -6.32
N GLY A 69 14.35 44.87 -6.89
CA GLY A 69 13.21 45.77 -7.08
C GLY A 69 12.11 45.13 -7.93
N TYR A 70 12.46 44.57 -9.09
CA TYR A 70 11.52 43.90 -9.99
C TYR A 70 10.86 42.68 -9.33
N THR A 71 11.62 41.83 -8.63
CA THR A 71 11.08 40.60 -8.01
C THR A 71 10.24 40.88 -6.76
N ILE A 72 10.56 41.90 -5.96
CA ILE A 72 9.75 42.27 -4.78
C ILE A 72 8.47 43.00 -5.18
N GLN A 73 8.53 43.98 -6.10
CA GLN A 73 7.40 44.84 -6.41
C GLN A 73 6.39 44.23 -7.40
N ASN A 74 6.79 43.24 -8.20
CA ASN A 74 5.93 42.67 -9.24
C ASN A 74 5.02 41.55 -8.69
N ILE A 75 3.73 41.87 -8.50
CA ILE A 75 2.72 40.89 -8.06
C ILE A 75 2.56 39.69 -9.01
N TYR A 76 2.82 39.85 -10.31
CA TYR A 76 2.78 38.75 -11.28
C TYR A 76 3.93 37.76 -11.07
N PHE A 77 5.09 38.19 -10.56
CA PHE A 77 6.18 37.30 -10.19
C PHE A 77 5.73 36.37 -9.06
N TRP A 78 5.18 36.92 -7.98
CA TRP A 78 4.66 36.15 -6.85
C TRP A 78 3.49 35.23 -7.23
N SER A 79 2.57 35.70 -8.08
CA SER A 79 1.47 34.87 -8.60
C SER A 79 1.98 33.68 -9.43
N ASN A 80 2.97 33.89 -10.30
CA ASN A 80 3.59 32.82 -11.08
C ASN A 80 4.38 31.84 -10.20
N VAL A 81 5.15 32.33 -9.22
CA VAL A 81 5.85 31.48 -8.24
C VAL A 81 4.86 30.63 -7.43
N LEU A 82 3.75 31.21 -6.96
CA LEU A 82 2.71 30.47 -6.24
C LEU A 82 2.02 29.43 -7.12
N SER A 83 1.70 29.78 -8.38
CA SER A 83 1.08 28.87 -9.35
C SER A 83 2.00 27.71 -9.72
N LEU A 84 3.29 27.97 -9.95
CA LEU A 84 4.30 26.93 -10.22
C LEU A 84 4.53 26.04 -9.00
N SER A 85 4.56 26.61 -7.79
CA SER A 85 4.64 25.86 -6.53
C SER A 85 3.43 24.93 -6.34
N LEU A 86 2.22 25.43 -6.56
CA LEU A 86 0.98 24.65 -6.49
C LEU A 86 0.93 23.55 -7.56
N LEU A 87 1.38 23.83 -8.78
CA LEU A 87 1.48 22.85 -9.87
C LEU A 87 2.52 21.75 -9.55
N ALA A 88 3.67 22.11 -8.98
CA ALA A 88 4.68 21.16 -8.55
C ALA A 88 4.19 20.28 -7.38
N ALA A 89 3.48 20.88 -6.41
CA ALA A 89 2.90 20.17 -5.27
C ALA A 89 1.79 19.18 -5.70
N THR A 90 0.87 19.61 -6.55
CA THR A 90 -0.22 18.76 -7.07
C THR A 90 0.30 17.64 -7.98
N SER A 91 1.25 17.93 -8.87
CA SER A 91 1.94 16.92 -9.68
C SER A 91 2.68 15.88 -8.80
N THR A 92 3.38 16.34 -7.76
CA THR A 92 4.05 15.45 -6.79
C THR A 92 3.04 14.58 -6.04
N ALA A 93 1.90 15.14 -5.62
CA ALA A 93 0.83 14.39 -4.97
C ALA A 93 0.24 13.30 -5.89
N LEU A 94 -0.01 13.61 -7.16
CA LEU A 94 -0.47 12.63 -8.15
C LEU A 94 0.53 11.47 -8.34
N VAL A 95 1.84 11.77 -8.47
CA VAL A 95 2.89 10.74 -8.58
C VAL A 95 2.98 9.87 -7.32
N LEU A 96 2.72 10.42 -6.14
CA LEU A 96 2.65 9.67 -4.88
C LEU A 96 1.39 8.80 -4.78
N ILE A 97 0.24 9.28 -5.28
CA ILE A 97 -1.02 8.53 -5.33
C ILE A 97 -0.91 7.34 -6.29
N LEU A 98 -0.40 7.55 -7.50
CA LEU A 98 -0.17 6.46 -8.48
C LEU A 98 0.74 5.38 -7.88
N ARG A 99 1.89 5.77 -7.31
CA ARG A 99 2.82 4.86 -6.60
C ARG A 99 2.27 4.23 -5.32
N ALA A 100 1.10 4.67 -4.84
CA ALA A 100 0.34 4.01 -3.78
C ALA A 100 -0.74 3.07 -4.35
N GLN A 101 -1.28 3.36 -5.53
CA GLN A 101 -2.20 2.49 -6.26
C GLN A 101 -1.49 1.25 -6.83
N ASP A 102 -0.32 1.38 -7.46
CA ASP A 102 0.49 0.24 -7.96
C ASP A 102 0.64 -0.86 -6.88
N LYS A 103 0.92 -0.43 -5.64
CA LYS A 103 1.12 -1.32 -4.49
C LYS A 103 -0.19 -1.95 -4.02
N ARG A 104 -1.31 -1.21 -4.06
CA ARG A 104 -2.64 -1.73 -3.73
C ARG A 104 -3.08 -2.78 -4.74
N GLU A 105 -2.80 -2.58 -6.03
CA GLU A 105 -3.09 -3.55 -7.08
C GLU A 105 -2.28 -4.84 -6.89
N ILE A 106 -0.97 -4.75 -6.65
CA ILE A 106 -0.12 -5.92 -6.36
C ILE A 106 -0.63 -6.69 -5.12
N ILE A 107 -1.02 -5.98 -4.06
CA ILE A 107 -1.59 -6.59 -2.84
C ILE A 107 -2.95 -7.26 -3.14
N ALA A 108 -3.82 -6.61 -3.92
CA ALA A 108 -5.12 -7.16 -4.30
C ALA A 108 -4.98 -8.41 -5.18
N ALA A 109 -4.11 -8.39 -6.19
CA ALA A 109 -3.82 -9.54 -7.05
C ALA A 109 -3.25 -10.72 -6.25
N ASN A 110 -2.36 -10.46 -5.29
CA ASN A 110 -1.84 -11.48 -4.38
C ASN A 110 -2.95 -12.08 -3.49
N LEU A 111 -3.83 -11.25 -2.94
CA LEU A 111 -4.96 -11.71 -2.11
C LEU A 111 -5.98 -12.52 -2.92
N ILE A 112 -6.30 -12.10 -4.15
CA ILE A 112 -7.19 -12.82 -5.08
C ILE A 112 -6.59 -14.18 -5.45
N SER A 113 -5.29 -14.24 -5.78
CA SER A 113 -4.64 -15.51 -6.15
C SER A 113 -4.52 -16.48 -4.96
N GLN A 114 -4.27 -15.99 -3.74
CA GLN A 114 -4.32 -16.79 -2.52
C GLN A 114 -5.73 -17.35 -2.26
N LEU A 115 -6.78 -16.51 -2.36
CA LEU A 115 -8.17 -16.90 -2.19
C LEU A 115 -8.60 -17.96 -3.23
N TRP A 116 -8.19 -17.79 -4.49
CA TRP A 116 -8.46 -18.74 -5.56
C TRP A 116 -7.76 -20.08 -5.32
N ASN A 117 -6.46 -20.06 -5.01
CA ASN A 117 -5.69 -21.26 -4.74
C ASN A 117 -6.24 -22.04 -3.53
N GLY A 118 -6.60 -21.35 -2.44
CA GLY A 118 -7.28 -21.94 -1.30
C GLY A 118 -8.58 -22.64 -1.70
N ARG A 119 -9.48 -21.93 -2.42
CA ARG A 119 -10.76 -22.49 -2.90
C ARG A 119 -10.58 -23.71 -3.82
N VAL A 120 -9.52 -23.76 -4.63
CA VAL A 120 -9.19 -24.92 -5.48
C VAL A 120 -8.68 -26.10 -4.65
N ILE A 121 -7.87 -25.85 -3.62
CA ILE A 121 -7.39 -26.87 -2.68
C ILE A 121 -8.56 -27.43 -1.86
N ASP A 122 -9.40 -26.58 -1.28
CA ASP A 122 -10.58 -26.98 -0.51
C ASP A 122 -11.53 -27.84 -1.36
N ARG A 123 -11.80 -27.45 -2.61
CA ARG A 123 -12.65 -28.23 -3.51
C ARG A 123 -12.06 -29.62 -3.81
N ARG A 124 -10.74 -29.72 -3.99
CA ARG A 124 -10.05 -31.02 -4.17
C ARG A 124 -10.13 -31.87 -2.91
N GLU A 125 -9.91 -31.29 -1.74
CA GLU A 125 -9.94 -31.98 -0.45
C GLU A 125 -11.37 -32.44 -0.07
N ILE A 126 -12.40 -31.64 -0.37
CA ILE A 126 -13.81 -32.04 -0.24
C ILE A 126 -14.09 -33.25 -1.14
N VAL A 127 -13.77 -33.18 -2.44
CA VAL A 127 -13.98 -34.31 -3.37
C VAL A 127 -13.24 -35.57 -2.91
N ARG A 128 -11.99 -35.43 -2.42
CA ARG A 128 -11.22 -36.54 -1.86
C ARG A 128 -11.89 -37.13 -0.62
N ARG A 129 -12.35 -36.31 0.33
CA ARG A 129 -13.05 -36.77 1.54
C ARG A 129 -14.39 -37.44 1.22
N THR A 130 -15.17 -36.88 0.30
CA THR A 130 -16.42 -37.50 -0.19
C THR A 130 -16.13 -38.86 -0.83
N GLY A 131 -15.10 -38.97 -1.68
CA GLY A 131 -14.68 -40.25 -2.26
C GLY A 131 -14.29 -41.29 -1.19
N MET A 132 -13.46 -40.92 -0.22
CA MET A 132 -13.10 -41.80 0.90
C MET A 132 -14.30 -42.22 1.75
N TYR A 133 -15.28 -41.34 1.95
CA TYR A 133 -16.50 -41.67 2.68
C TYR A 133 -17.40 -42.62 1.87
N ASN A 134 -17.52 -42.42 0.56
CA ASN A 134 -18.28 -43.30 -0.33
C ASN A 134 -17.70 -44.72 -0.33
N THR A 135 -16.39 -44.89 -0.48
CA THR A 135 -15.75 -46.22 -0.44
C THR A 135 -15.88 -46.89 0.94
N LEU A 136 -15.91 -46.12 2.03
CA LEU A 136 -16.19 -46.65 3.37
C LEU A 136 -17.66 -47.11 3.54
N VAL A 137 -18.61 -46.38 2.95
CA VAL A 137 -20.04 -46.79 2.92
C VAL A 137 -20.22 -48.01 2.02
N GLU A 138 -19.61 -48.04 0.84
CA GLU A 138 -19.64 -49.17 -0.10
C GLU A 138 -19.07 -50.45 0.53
N THR A 139 -17.91 -50.37 1.20
CA THR A 139 -17.32 -51.53 1.90
C THR A 139 -18.15 -51.99 3.11
N LYS A 140 -18.79 -51.07 3.85
CA LYS A 140 -19.74 -51.44 4.92
C LYS A 140 -21.01 -52.10 4.37
N ASN A 141 -21.56 -51.59 3.28
CA ASN A 141 -22.73 -52.18 2.61
C ASN A 141 -22.39 -53.55 2.00
N ALA A 142 -21.19 -53.72 1.42
CA ALA A 142 -20.70 -55.01 0.94
C ALA A 142 -20.58 -56.03 2.09
N ALA A 143 -19.99 -55.63 3.22
CA ALA A 143 -19.88 -56.51 4.40
C ALA A 143 -21.24 -56.90 5.01
N LEU A 144 -22.21 -55.97 5.03
CA LEU A 144 -23.60 -56.27 5.40
C LEU A 144 -24.24 -57.28 4.45
N ASN A 145 -24.11 -57.08 3.13
CA ASN A 145 -24.67 -57.98 2.12
C ASN A 145 -23.97 -59.35 2.06
N GLN A 146 -22.70 -59.44 2.50
CA GLN A 146 -21.95 -60.69 2.64
C GLN A 146 -22.23 -61.42 3.97
N THR A 147 -22.90 -60.77 4.92
CA THR A 147 -23.33 -61.39 6.19
C THR A 147 -24.77 -61.88 6.02
N PRO A 148 -25.03 -63.18 5.77
CA PRO A 148 -26.38 -63.66 5.55
C PRO A 148 -27.18 -63.55 6.86
N SER A 149 -28.11 -62.59 6.93
CA SER A 149 -29.00 -62.42 8.07
C SER A 149 -29.87 -63.67 8.26
N PRO A 150 -29.75 -64.39 9.40
CA PRO A 150 -30.55 -65.59 9.66
C PRO A 150 -31.95 -65.22 10.17
N ASN A 151 -32.59 -64.23 9.54
CA ASN A 151 -34.02 -63.99 9.67
C ASN A 151 -34.55 -63.13 8.52
N ARG A 152 -35.40 -63.71 7.66
CA ARG A 152 -36.21 -63.00 6.66
C ARG A 152 -37.57 -63.67 6.54
N GLU A 153 -38.32 -63.68 7.62
CA GLU A 153 -39.74 -63.98 7.59
C GLU A 153 -40.52 -62.74 7.12
N GLN A 154 -41.31 -62.91 6.07
CA GLN A 154 -42.43 -62.01 5.76
C GLN A 154 -43.66 -62.46 6.53
N PRO A 155 -44.51 -61.53 6.94
CA PRO A 155 -45.95 -61.72 6.70
C PRO A 155 -46.42 -60.88 5.50
N SER A 156 -47.46 -61.35 4.80
CA SER A 156 -48.12 -60.62 3.72
C SER A 156 -49.63 -60.69 3.90
N GLU A 157 -50.26 -59.55 4.19
CA GLU A 157 -51.71 -59.33 4.12
C GLU A 157 -52.00 -57.83 3.85
N SER A 158 -53.14 -57.40 3.30
CA SER A 158 -53.88 -57.88 2.12
C SER A 158 -55.10 -56.97 1.93
N GLN A 159 -55.13 -56.13 0.87
CA GLN A 159 -56.35 -55.41 0.39
C GLN A 159 -56.94 -54.39 1.42
N ALA A 160 -57.86 -53.47 1.14
CA ALA A 160 -58.14 -52.57 0.00
C ALA A 160 -58.45 -51.17 0.63
N ALA A 161 -58.70 -50.03 -0.04
CA ALA A 161 -59.16 -49.76 -1.41
C ALA A 161 -58.83 -48.32 -1.88
N GLU A 162 -59.08 -48.07 -3.17
CA GLU A 162 -59.56 -46.82 -3.80
C GLU A 162 -58.93 -45.43 -3.48
N GLN A 163 -58.33 -44.84 -4.51
CA GLN A 163 -58.31 -43.37 -4.69
C GLN A 163 -59.67 -42.89 -5.25
N PRO A 164 -60.09 -41.63 -5.03
CA PRO A 164 -59.68 -40.56 -5.95
C PRO A 164 -59.36 -39.20 -5.30
N SER A 165 -58.75 -38.32 -6.08
CA SER A 165 -58.51 -36.91 -5.70
C SER A 165 -59.76 -36.05 -5.84
N GLN A 166 -60.00 -35.08 -4.93
CA GLN A 166 -60.19 -33.66 -5.30
C GLN A 166 -60.19 -32.66 -4.13
N LYS A 167 -60.25 -31.37 -4.49
CA LYS A 167 -59.94 -30.15 -3.73
C LYS A 167 -61.06 -29.66 -2.77
N GLN A 168 -60.66 -28.79 -1.83
CA GLN A 168 -61.48 -27.71 -1.20
C GLN A 168 -62.58 -28.17 -0.20
N THR A 169 -63.00 -27.45 0.86
CA THR A 169 -62.59 -26.11 1.39
C THR A 169 -62.89 -25.95 2.91
N GLY A 170 -61.97 -25.37 3.69
CA GLY A 170 -62.25 -24.74 5.00
C GLY A 170 -62.49 -25.67 6.21
N LYS A 171 -62.58 -25.18 7.47
CA LYS A 171 -62.32 -23.81 8.00
C LYS A 171 -62.08 -23.81 9.54
N LYS A 172 -60.82 -23.52 9.96
CA LYS A 172 -60.35 -22.99 11.28
C LYS A 172 -60.75 -23.69 12.61
N THR A 173 -59.72 -24.08 13.38
CA THR A 173 -59.44 -23.70 14.80
C THR A 173 -57.99 -24.18 15.09
N ARG A 174 -56.96 -23.31 15.11
CA ARG A 174 -56.45 -22.44 16.20
C ARG A 174 -55.75 -23.25 17.32
N VAL A 175 -54.50 -23.00 17.75
CA VAL A 175 -53.29 -22.24 17.27
C VAL A 175 -52.14 -22.52 18.27
N PRO A 176 -50.84 -22.23 18.01
CA PRO A 176 -50.17 -21.84 16.77
C PRO A 176 -49.38 -23.08 16.22
N SER A 177 -48.14 -23.12 15.72
CA SER A 177 -47.04 -22.17 15.40
C SER A 177 -46.07 -22.85 14.39
N GLU A 178 -44.98 -22.29 13.84
CA GLU A 178 -44.32 -20.98 14.02
C GLU A 178 -43.67 -20.49 12.69
N ALA A 179 -42.49 -19.87 12.76
CA ALA A 179 -41.69 -19.29 11.68
C ALA A 179 -41.33 -20.23 10.50
N ALA A 180 -41.75 -19.83 9.31
CA ALA A 180 -41.12 -20.22 8.04
C ALA A 180 -40.32 -19.03 7.47
N ALA A 181 -39.23 -19.31 6.75
CA ALA A 181 -38.45 -18.29 6.01
C ALA A 181 -39.22 -17.79 4.76
N PRO A 182 -38.82 -16.64 4.16
CA PRO A 182 -38.01 -16.79 2.94
C PRO A 182 -37.04 -15.63 2.57
N LYS A 183 -36.07 -15.97 1.71
CA LYS A 183 -35.44 -15.19 0.61
C LYS A 183 -35.05 -13.71 0.82
N SER A 184 -33.75 -13.44 0.71
CA SER A 184 -33.16 -12.10 0.48
C SER A 184 -33.27 -11.64 -0.99
N PRO A 185 -33.45 -10.32 -1.22
CA PRO A 185 -32.85 -9.58 -2.34
C PRO A 185 -31.57 -8.85 -1.86
N ALA A 186 -30.96 -8.03 -2.73
CA ALA A 186 -29.67 -7.38 -2.47
C ALA A 186 -29.72 -5.84 -2.56
N SER A 187 -28.61 -5.22 -2.13
CA SER A 187 -28.11 -3.87 -2.44
C SER A 187 -28.59 -2.65 -1.64
N HIS A 188 -27.57 -1.95 -1.11
CA HIS A 188 -27.33 -0.51 -1.08
C HIS A 188 -28.00 0.49 -0.11
N THR A 189 -27.10 1.24 0.54
CA THR A 189 -27.15 2.66 0.90
C THR A 189 -27.87 3.11 2.18
N GLU A 190 -27.04 3.60 3.10
CA GLU A 190 -27.23 4.68 4.08
C GLU A 190 -28.60 4.92 4.74
N GLN A 191 -28.63 4.77 6.07
CA GLN A 191 -29.06 5.87 6.94
C GLN A 191 -28.33 5.84 8.29
N VAL A 192 -28.27 7.00 8.95
CA VAL A 192 -27.59 7.22 10.23
C VAL A 192 -28.62 7.22 11.35
N GLU A 193 -28.43 6.39 12.38
CA GLU A 193 -28.90 6.76 13.72
C GLU A 193 -28.13 6.06 14.85
N THR A 194 -28.03 6.74 16.00
CA THR A 194 -27.33 6.27 17.19
C THR A 194 -28.18 5.30 18.01
N GLY A 195 -27.76 4.04 18.08
CA GLY A 195 -28.33 3.02 18.97
C GLY A 195 -27.24 2.26 19.74
N ILE A 196 -27.46 1.99 21.02
CA ILE A 196 -26.48 1.36 21.92
C ILE A 196 -26.29 -0.11 21.53
N ALA A 197 -25.15 -0.45 20.92
CA ALA A 197 -24.82 -1.80 20.49
C ALA A 197 -24.39 -2.70 21.69
N PRO A 198 -24.70 -4.01 21.66
CA PRO A 198 -24.47 -4.90 22.79
C PRO A 198 -22.98 -5.21 23.00
N SER A 199 -22.46 -4.88 24.19
CA SER A 199 -21.03 -5.01 24.56
C SER A 199 -20.44 -6.42 24.36
N GLY A 200 -21.26 -7.47 24.41
CA GLY A 200 -20.81 -8.86 24.23
C GLY A 200 -20.27 -9.17 22.83
N GLU A 201 -20.85 -8.63 21.77
CA GLU A 201 -20.38 -8.89 20.39
C GLU A 201 -19.01 -8.25 20.14
N LEU A 202 -18.81 -7.02 20.64
CA LEU A 202 -17.52 -6.35 20.61
C LEU A 202 -16.44 -7.13 21.39
N GLN A 203 -16.77 -7.72 22.53
CA GLN A 203 -15.84 -8.55 23.32
C GLN A 203 -15.50 -9.89 22.63
N GLN A 204 -16.46 -10.54 21.96
CA GLN A 204 -16.17 -11.72 21.14
C GLN A 204 -15.28 -11.35 19.93
N LYS A 205 -15.51 -10.19 19.32
CA LYS A 205 -14.68 -9.69 18.21
C LYS A 205 -13.25 -9.33 18.64
N THR A 206 -13.05 -8.72 19.81
CA THR A 206 -11.69 -8.42 20.30
C THR A 206 -10.93 -9.68 20.70
N THR A 207 -11.56 -10.66 21.34
CA THR A 207 -10.90 -11.94 21.68
C THR A 207 -10.52 -12.75 20.44
N LEU A 208 -11.36 -12.78 19.40
CA LEU A 208 -11.03 -13.38 18.10
C LEU A 208 -9.84 -12.68 17.43
N LEU A 209 -9.85 -11.33 17.36
CA LEU A 209 -8.76 -10.54 16.79
C LEU A 209 -7.44 -10.69 17.58
N GLN A 210 -7.52 -10.85 18.90
CA GLN A 210 -6.37 -11.13 19.77
C GLN A 210 -5.78 -12.52 19.49
N GLY A 211 -6.63 -13.55 19.35
CA GLY A 211 -6.21 -14.90 18.95
C GLY A 211 -5.55 -14.92 17.57
N GLN A 212 -6.11 -14.20 16.59
CA GLN A 212 -5.52 -14.06 15.25
C GLN A 212 -4.15 -13.36 15.29
N ASN A 213 -4.00 -12.30 16.09
CA ASN A 213 -2.71 -11.63 16.30
C ASN A 213 -1.67 -12.54 16.96
N GLN A 214 -2.07 -13.39 17.91
CA GLN A 214 -1.19 -14.35 18.56
C GLN A 214 -0.75 -15.47 17.60
N ALA A 215 -1.65 -15.97 16.75
CA ALA A 215 -1.32 -16.92 15.69
C ALA A 215 -0.34 -16.32 14.67
N LEU A 216 -0.56 -15.08 14.23
CA LEU A 216 0.36 -14.36 13.33
C LEU A 216 1.76 -14.21 13.95
N ARG A 217 1.87 -13.75 15.20
CA ARG A 217 3.15 -13.63 15.92
C ARG A 217 3.89 -14.96 16.08
N ASN A 218 3.16 -16.06 16.27
CA ASN A 218 3.78 -17.39 16.32
C ASN A 218 4.27 -17.85 14.93
N SER A 219 3.53 -17.56 13.86
CA SER A 219 3.99 -17.83 12.49
C SER A 219 5.22 -17.00 12.11
N GLU A 220 5.28 -15.74 12.54
CA GLU A 220 6.43 -14.86 12.34
C GLU A 220 7.69 -15.38 13.04
N ARG A 221 7.57 -15.88 14.27
CA ARG A 221 8.68 -16.54 14.99
C ARG A 221 9.19 -17.76 14.23
N ASN A 222 8.30 -18.66 13.81
CA ASN A 222 8.72 -19.86 13.08
C ASN A 222 9.36 -19.55 11.72
N LEU A 223 8.90 -18.50 11.04
CA LEU A 223 9.54 -18.02 9.80
C LEU A 223 10.92 -17.40 10.07
N ARG A 224 11.10 -16.65 11.16
CA ARG A 224 12.42 -16.12 11.57
C ARG A 224 13.39 -17.23 11.97
N GLU A 225 12.92 -18.26 12.68
CA GLU A 225 13.69 -19.46 13.04
C GLU A 225 14.18 -20.19 11.77
N ARG A 226 13.28 -20.50 10.84
CA ARG A 226 13.62 -21.12 9.54
C ARG A 226 14.59 -20.28 8.72
N LEU A 227 14.40 -18.95 8.68
CA LEU A 227 15.27 -18.05 7.92
C LEU A 227 16.68 -17.99 8.53
N ASN A 228 16.79 -17.98 9.86
CA ASN A 228 18.08 -18.05 10.56
C ASN A 228 18.77 -19.40 10.27
N GLN A 229 18.03 -20.52 10.34
CA GLN A 229 18.56 -21.86 10.02
C GLN A 229 19.08 -21.94 8.57
N VAL A 230 18.26 -21.55 7.58
CA VAL A 230 18.67 -21.53 6.17
C VAL A 230 19.86 -20.58 5.92
N SER A 231 19.96 -19.47 6.67
CA SER A 231 21.12 -18.59 6.60
C SER A 231 22.39 -19.23 7.19
N GLN A 232 22.27 -20.08 8.20
CA GLN A 232 23.41 -20.83 8.77
C GLN A 232 23.84 -21.97 7.85
N ASP A 233 22.88 -22.73 7.30
CA ASP A 233 23.14 -23.80 6.33
C ASP A 233 23.86 -23.24 5.08
N LEU A 234 23.41 -22.10 4.55
CA LEU A 234 24.01 -21.45 3.38
C LEU A 234 25.40 -20.86 3.67
N GLU A 235 25.64 -20.39 4.89
CA GLU A 235 26.96 -19.93 5.35
C GLU A 235 27.92 -21.11 5.55
N GLN A 236 27.44 -22.25 6.04
CA GLN A 236 28.18 -23.50 6.14
C GLN A 236 28.54 -24.06 4.76
N GLU A 237 27.62 -24.05 3.80
CA GLU A 237 27.88 -24.47 2.42
C GLU A 237 28.83 -23.52 1.68
N ARG A 238 28.78 -22.21 1.95
CA ARG A 238 29.80 -21.27 1.46
C ARG A 238 31.19 -21.60 1.99
N ARG A 239 31.32 -21.91 3.28
CA ARG A 239 32.61 -22.30 3.89
C ARG A 239 33.14 -23.61 3.31
N ARG A 240 32.27 -24.63 3.15
CA ARG A 240 32.61 -25.89 2.43
C ARG A 240 33.10 -25.61 1.01
N ASN A 241 32.38 -24.80 0.24
CA ASN A 241 32.76 -24.43 -1.12
C ASN A 241 34.06 -23.59 -1.20
N GLN A 242 34.39 -22.81 -0.16
CA GLN A 242 35.69 -22.13 -0.06
C GLN A 242 36.81 -23.15 0.23
N THR A 243 36.64 -24.05 1.20
CA THR A 243 37.64 -25.08 1.50
C THR A 243 37.88 -26.06 0.34
N LEU A 244 36.86 -26.35 -0.47
CA LEU A 244 36.96 -27.21 -1.65
C LEU A 244 37.46 -26.51 -2.92
N LYS A 245 37.69 -25.19 -2.88
CA LYS A 245 38.27 -24.39 -4.00
C LYS A 245 39.62 -23.76 -3.64
N GLY A 246 40.11 -24.00 -2.43
CA GLY A 246 41.42 -23.57 -1.92
C GLY A 246 42.42 -24.72 -1.74
N ALA A 247 42.14 -25.87 -2.37
CA ALA A 247 42.94 -27.09 -2.39
C ALA A 247 43.02 -27.61 -3.83
#